data_AF-A0A1R4FVD5-F1
#
_entry.id   AF-A0A1R4FVD5-F1
#
_cell.length_a   1.000
_cell.length_b   1.000
_cell.length_c   1.000
_cell.angle_alpha   90.00
_cell.angle_beta   90.00
_cell.angle_gamma   90.00
#
_symmetry.space_group_name_H-M   'P 1'
#
loop_
_entity.id
_entity.type
_entity.pdbx_description
1 polymer ?
#
loop_
_entity_poly.entity_id
_entity_poly.type
_entity_poly.pdbx_seq_one_letter_code
_entity_poly.pdbx_strand_id
1 'polypeptide(L)'
;MIQADALRLARGLMDSHGLTGWQVGLDRAVRRAGATHFTARRITLSKHLVELYSAEQVHDVVLHEIAHALVGAEAGHGPRWRREVARIGGTPRRTTEPDAPRVPPAWVGTCPGGHTFGRYRRPRATYICRSCPAHRGKHPVITWTRSDGGA
;
A
#
# COMPACT_ATOMS: atom_id res chain seq x y z
N MET A 1 -0.37 13.60 -5.90
CA MET A 1 -0.16 13.69 -7.37
C MET A 1 -1.38 13.11 -8.08
N ILE A 2 -1.81 13.60 -9.25
CA ILE A 2 -2.96 12.96 -9.95
C ILE A 2 -2.55 11.64 -10.61
N GLN A 3 -3.50 10.71 -10.75
CA GLN A 3 -3.26 9.36 -11.28
C GLN A 3 -2.56 9.34 -12.65
N ALA A 4 -2.93 10.24 -13.56
CA ALA A 4 -2.33 10.31 -14.88
C ALA A 4 -0.84 10.69 -14.84
N ASP A 5 -0.46 11.60 -13.94
CA ASP A 5 0.92 12.04 -13.76
C ASP A 5 1.78 10.92 -13.17
N ALA A 6 1.22 10.19 -12.19
CA ALA A 6 1.87 9.03 -11.61
C ALA A 6 2.17 7.95 -12.66
N LEU A 7 1.24 7.71 -13.60
CA LEU A 7 1.47 6.76 -14.70
C LEU A 7 2.54 7.25 -15.68
N ARG A 8 2.58 8.56 -16.01
CA ARG A 8 3.62 9.12 -16.87
C ARG A 8 4.99 9.06 -16.22
N LEU A 9 5.09 9.42 -14.94
CA LEU A 9 6.30 9.29 -14.14
C LEU A 9 6.79 7.83 -14.15
N ALA A 10 5.89 6.90 -13.84
CA ALA A 10 6.22 5.49 -13.76
C ALA A 10 6.69 4.92 -15.10
N ARG A 11 6.02 5.26 -16.20
CA ARG A 11 6.45 4.88 -17.55
C ARG A 11 7.85 5.41 -17.87
N GLY A 12 8.09 6.70 -17.65
CA GLY A 12 9.40 7.31 -17.92
C GLY A 12 10.53 6.64 -17.15
N LEU A 13 10.35 6.41 -15.84
CA LEU A 13 11.33 5.70 -15.01
C LEU A 13 11.54 4.26 -15.48
N MET A 14 10.47 3.54 -15.81
CA MET A 14 10.57 2.18 -16.33
C MET A 14 11.38 2.13 -17.65
N ASP A 15 11.18 3.09 -18.55
CA ASP A 15 11.94 3.18 -19.80
C ASP A 15 13.42 3.47 -19.55
N SER A 16 13.73 4.43 -18.67
CA SER A 16 15.10 4.75 -18.27
C SER A 16 15.86 3.58 -17.62
N HIS A 17 15.14 2.61 -17.04
CA HIS A 17 15.71 1.42 -16.42
C HIS A 17 15.56 0.14 -17.27
N GLY A 18 15.23 0.26 -18.55
CA GLY A 18 15.21 -0.87 -19.50
C GLY A 18 13.98 -1.79 -19.40
N LEU A 19 12.92 -1.36 -18.71
CA LEU A 19 11.66 -2.09 -18.58
C LEU A 19 10.66 -1.74 -19.70
N THR A 20 11.13 -1.57 -20.94
CA THR A 20 10.30 -1.22 -22.11
C THR A 20 9.27 -2.31 -22.44
N GLY A 21 9.60 -3.58 -22.19
CA GLY A 21 8.68 -4.72 -22.34
C GLY A 21 7.72 -4.94 -21.17
N TRP A 22 7.72 -4.06 -20.16
CA TRP A 22 6.82 -4.15 -19.01
C TRP A 22 5.69 -3.13 -19.10
N GLN A 23 4.53 -3.48 -18.55
CA GLN A 23 3.36 -2.61 -18.49
C GLN A 23 3.31 -1.83 -17.17
N VAL A 24 2.66 -0.67 -17.21
CA VAL A 24 2.32 0.10 -16.00
C VAL A 24 0.81 0.33 -15.93
N GLY A 25 0.24 0.35 -14.74
CA GLY A 25 -1.17 0.67 -14.56
C GLY A 25 -1.55 0.98 -13.13
N LEU A 26 -2.85 1.12 -12.90
CA LEU A 26 -3.41 1.37 -11.58
C LEU A 26 -4.17 0.16 -11.06
N ASP A 27 -4.19 0.02 -9.74
CA ASP A 27 -5.05 -0.93 -9.04
C ASP A 27 -5.85 -0.23 -7.91
N ARG A 28 -6.67 -1.02 -7.20
CA ARG A 28 -7.53 -0.56 -6.10
C ARG A 28 -6.98 -0.96 -4.72
N ALA A 29 -5.68 -1.22 -4.60
CA ALA A 29 -5.09 -1.51 -3.29
C ALA A 29 -5.21 -0.29 -2.37
N VAL A 30 -5.45 -0.53 -1.08
CA VAL A 30 -5.59 0.54 -0.06
C VAL A 30 -4.53 0.45 1.04
N ARG A 31 -3.66 -0.58 0.98
CA ARG A 31 -2.62 -0.85 1.96
C ARG A 31 -1.19 -0.87 1.40
N ARG A 32 -1.05 -1.05 0.09
CA ARG A 32 0.25 -1.07 -0.60
C ARG A 32 0.20 -0.04 -1.72
N ALA A 33 1.25 0.78 -1.81
CA ALA A 33 1.32 1.86 -2.79
C ALA A 33 1.70 1.37 -4.19
N GLY A 34 2.49 0.30 -4.28
CA GLY A 34 2.92 -0.35 -5.51
C GLY A 34 2.76 -1.87 -5.48
N ALA A 35 2.98 -2.51 -6.63
CA ALA A 35 3.28 -3.94 -6.74
C ALA A 35 3.92 -4.28 -8.09
N THR A 36 4.87 -5.20 -8.06
CA THR A 36 5.47 -5.86 -9.23
C THR A 36 4.83 -7.24 -9.48
N HIS A 37 4.26 -7.41 -10.67
CA HIS A 37 3.65 -8.65 -11.15
C HIS A 37 4.57 -9.31 -12.19
N PHE A 38 5.41 -10.24 -11.73
CA PHE A 38 6.47 -10.85 -12.54
C PHE A 38 5.96 -11.59 -13.78
N THR A 39 4.96 -12.47 -13.62
CA THR A 39 4.40 -13.27 -14.73
C THR A 39 3.79 -12.39 -15.82
N ALA A 40 3.08 -11.33 -15.40
CA ALA A 40 2.44 -10.39 -16.31
C ALA A 40 3.38 -9.30 -16.84
N ARG A 41 4.64 -9.26 -16.35
CA ARG A 41 5.60 -8.16 -16.58
C ARG A 41 4.93 -6.79 -16.39
N ARG A 42 4.29 -6.59 -15.25
CA ARG A 42 3.50 -5.39 -14.97
C ARG A 42 3.83 -4.79 -13.62
N ILE A 43 3.94 -3.47 -13.55
CA ILE A 43 3.97 -2.69 -12.32
C ILE A 43 2.61 -2.00 -12.15
N THR A 44 2.05 -2.03 -10.94
CA THR A 44 0.81 -1.31 -10.63
C THR A 44 0.98 -0.38 -9.45
N LEU A 45 0.40 0.82 -9.54
CA LEU A 45 0.29 1.76 -8.43
C LEU A 45 -1.13 1.76 -7.87
N SER A 46 -1.28 1.94 -6.56
CA SER A 46 -2.58 2.14 -5.95
C SER A 46 -3.15 3.49 -6.36
N LYS A 47 -4.30 3.48 -7.04
CA LYS A 47 -4.98 4.73 -7.42
C LYS A 47 -5.37 5.60 -6.22
N HIS A 48 -5.57 4.98 -5.06
CA HIS A 48 -5.98 5.68 -3.84
C HIS A 48 -4.80 6.28 -3.09
N LEU A 49 -3.64 5.61 -3.10
CA LEU A 49 -2.46 6.09 -2.37
C LEU A 49 -1.64 7.11 -3.16
N VAL A 50 -1.58 7.01 -4.50
CA VAL A 50 -0.86 8.00 -5.33
C VAL A 50 -1.41 9.43 -5.17
N GLU A 51 -2.70 9.57 -4.87
CA GLU A 51 -3.35 10.85 -4.62
C GLU A 51 -2.96 11.44 -3.25
N LEU A 52 -2.67 10.57 -2.27
CA LEU A 52 -2.27 10.95 -0.92
C LEU A 52 -0.76 11.23 -0.79
N TYR A 53 0.03 10.77 -1.76
CA TYR A 53 1.49 10.83 -1.72
C TYR A 53 2.01 12.09 -2.43
N SER A 54 3.13 12.63 -1.93
CA SER A 54 3.92 13.63 -2.64
C SER A 54 4.54 13.04 -3.91
N ALA A 55 5.05 13.90 -4.80
CA ALA A 55 5.71 13.44 -6.03
C ALA A 55 6.92 12.54 -5.73
N GLU A 56 7.70 12.91 -4.72
CA GLU A 56 8.89 12.18 -4.24
C GLU A 56 8.48 10.82 -3.67
N GLN A 57 7.40 10.75 -2.90
CA GLN A 57 6.89 9.48 -2.38
C GLN A 57 6.39 8.56 -3.50
N VAL A 58 5.70 9.08 -4.52
CA VAL A 58 5.31 8.28 -5.70
C VAL A 58 6.54 7.82 -6.47
N HIS A 59 7.53 8.70 -6.66
CA HIS A 59 8.80 8.36 -7.30
C HIS A 59 9.50 7.19 -6.59
N ASP A 60 9.63 7.25 -5.26
CA ASP A 60 10.21 6.17 -4.46
C ASP A 60 9.41 4.87 -4.54
N VAL A 61 8.08 4.94 -4.58
CA VAL A 61 7.23 3.76 -4.81
C VAL A 61 7.52 3.13 -6.18
N VAL A 62 7.65 3.94 -7.23
CA VAL A 62 7.97 3.42 -8.56
C VAL A 62 9.35 2.76 -8.57
N LEU A 63 10.37 3.42 -8.05
CA LEU A 63 11.72 2.84 -7.99
C LEU A 63 11.78 1.56 -7.14
N HIS A 64 10.99 1.49 -6.08
CA HIS A 64 10.83 0.27 -5.29
C HIS A 64 10.37 -0.92 -6.16
N GLU A 65 9.32 -0.72 -6.96
CA GLU A 65 8.76 -1.76 -7.82
C GLU A 65 9.67 -2.06 -9.03
N ILE A 66 10.34 -1.05 -9.60
CA ILE A 66 11.35 -1.22 -10.66
C ILE A 66 12.51 -2.08 -10.15
N ALA A 67 13.02 -1.80 -8.95
CA ALA A 67 14.08 -2.60 -8.36
C ALA A 67 13.67 -4.08 -8.23
N HIS A 68 12.45 -4.36 -7.77
CA HIS A 68 11.92 -5.74 -7.75
C HIS A 68 11.91 -6.37 -9.15
N ALA A 69 11.46 -5.64 -10.17
CA ALA A 69 11.44 -6.13 -11.54
C ALA A 69 12.85 -6.47 -12.07
N LEU A 70 13.88 -5.71 -11.64
CA LEU A 70 15.28 -5.91 -12.05
C LEU A 70 15.99 -7.05 -11.30
N VAL A 71 15.69 -7.24 -10.01
CA VAL A 71 16.39 -8.26 -9.19
C VAL A 71 15.66 -9.60 -9.10
N GLY A 72 14.37 -9.63 -9.45
CA GLY A 72 13.52 -10.83 -9.39
C GLY A 72 12.85 -11.05 -8.02
N ALA A 73 11.76 -11.82 -8.02
CA ALA A 73 10.90 -12.04 -6.86
C ALA A 73 11.63 -12.63 -5.64
N GLU A 74 12.53 -13.58 -5.88
CA GLU A 74 13.29 -14.29 -4.83
C GLU A 74 14.19 -13.37 -3.99
N ALA A 75 14.54 -12.20 -4.51
CA ALA A 75 15.37 -11.26 -3.77
C ALA A 75 14.62 -10.63 -2.58
N GLY A 76 13.28 -10.57 -2.63
CA GLY A 76 12.46 -9.82 -1.69
C GLY A 76 13.03 -8.42 -1.42
N HIS A 77 12.97 -7.95 -0.18
CA HIS A 77 13.66 -6.73 0.26
C HIS A 77 15.10 -7.00 0.77
N GLY A 78 15.75 -8.05 0.24
CA GLY A 78 17.08 -8.50 0.65
C GLY A 78 18.23 -7.61 0.15
N PRO A 79 19.49 -7.99 0.42
CA PRO A 79 20.66 -7.18 0.08
C PRO A 79 20.77 -6.80 -1.41
N ARG A 80 20.38 -7.72 -2.31
CA ARG A 80 20.37 -7.46 -3.76
C ARG A 80 19.39 -6.35 -4.13
N TRP A 81 18.17 -6.41 -3.59
CA TRP A 81 17.16 -5.39 -3.79
C TRP A 81 17.57 -4.04 -3.21
N ARG A 82 18.08 -4.01 -1.97
CA ARG A 82 18.53 -2.75 -1.33
C ARG A 82 19.63 -2.05 -2.12
N ARG A 83 20.61 -2.81 -2.63
CA ARG A 83 21.65 -2.28 -3.50
C ARG A 83 21.06 -1.73 -4.79
N GLU A 84 20.11 -2.45 -5.38
CA GLU A 84 19.50 -2.02 -6.63
C GLU A 84 18.69 -0.73 -6.47
N VAL A 85 17.84 -0.64 -5.44
CA VAL A 85 17.07 0.58 -5.14
C VAL A 85 17.99 1.78 -4.97
N ALA A 86 19.05 1.65 -4.17
CA ALA A 86 20.02 2.73 -3.99
C ALA A 86 20.74 3.10 -5.30
N ARG A 87 21.10 2.09 -6.11
CA ARG A 87 21.75 2.28 -7.42
C ARG A 87 20.89 3.06 -8.40
N ILE A 88 19.58 2.84 -8.40
CA ILE A 88 18.63 3.55 -9.27
C ILE A 88 18.10 4.86 -8.65
N GLY A 89 18.67 5.31 -7.53
CA GLY A 89 18.35 6.60 -6.92
C GLY A 89 17.15 6.60 -5.99
N GLY A 90 16.66 5.43 -5.57
CA GLY A 90 15.55 5.31 -4.62
C GLY A 90 16.00 5.09 -3.18
N THR A 91 15.06 5.25 -2.26
CA THR A 91 15.30 4.98 -0.83
C THR A 91 15.03 3.50 -0.49
N PRO A 92 15.98 2.73 0.07
CA PRO A 92 15.82 1.31 0.39
C PRO A 92 15.02 1.10 1.70
N ARG A 93 13.84 1.71 1.80
CA ARG A 93 12.88 1.58 2.91
C ARG A 93 11.60 0.93 2.40
N ARG A 94 10.78 0.43 3.32
CA ARG A 94 9.45 -0.07 2.96
C ARG A 94 8.55 1.13 2.63
N THR A 95 7.70 0.98 1.64
CA THR A 95 6.73 2.02 1.24
C THR A 95 5.47 2.04 2.12
N THR A 96 5.43 1.20 3.16
CA THR A 96 4.28 1.01 4.07
C THR A 96 4.62 1.25 5.54
N GLU A 97 5.63 2.08 5.83
CA GLU A 97 6.00 2.45 7.20
C GLU A 97 4.79 2.99 7.98
N PRO A 98 4.78 2.90 9.32
CA PRO A 98 3.63 3.29 10.16
C PRO A 98 3.08 4.68 9.84
N ASP A 99 3.97 5.63 9.54
CA ASP A 99 3.74 7.05 9.27
C ASP A 99 3.39 7.38 7.81
N ALA A 100 3.52 6.43 6.89
CA ALA A 100 3.13 6.65 5.49
C ALA A 100 1.65 7.00 5.38
N PRO A 101 1.24 7.93 4.47
CA PRO A 101 -0.16 8.26 4.28
C PRO A 101 -1.01 7.01 4.01
N ARG A 102 -2.17 6.91 4.64
CA ARG A 102 -3.07 5.74 4.51
C ARG A 102 -4.41 6.20 3.99
N VAL A 103 -5.02 5.38 3.16
CA VAL A 103 -6.44 5.52 2.85
C VAL A 103 -7.20 5.40 4.17
N PRO A 104 -8.08 6.35 4.52
CA PRO A 104 -8.91 6.21 5.71
C PRO A 104 -9.80 4.97 5.60
N PRO A 105 -10.02 4.22 6.69
CA PRO A 105 -10.96 3.11 6.66
C PRO A 105 -12.38 3.64 6.45
N ALA A 106 -13.15 3.00 5.55
CA ALA A 106 -14.56 3.32 5.31
C ALA A 106 -15.50 2.90 6.46
N TRP A 107 -15.01 2.08 7.39
CA TRP A 107 -15.73 1.63 8.57
C TRP A 107 -14.82 1.76 9.79
N VAL A 108 -15.33 2.46 10.80
CA VAL A 108 -14.67 2.63 12.10
C VAL A 108 -15.44 1.82 13.13
N GLY A 109 -14.72 0.93 13.80
CA GLY A 109 -15.22 0.11 14.88
C GLY A 109 -14.77 0.65 16.22
N THR A 110 -15.65 0.68 17.21
CA THR A 110 -15.32 1.03 18.60
C THR A 110 -15.80 -0.06 19.55
N CYS A 111 -15.07 -0.29 20.64
CA CYS A 111 -15.55 -1.12 21.74
C CYS A 111 -15.83 -0.26 22.99
N PRO A 112 -16.59 -0.75 23.97
CA PRO A 112 -16.84 -0.04 25.23
C PRO A 112 -15.59 0.36 26.02
N GLY A 113 -14.46 -0.33 25.79
CA GLY A 113 -13.17 0.01 26.39
C GLY A 113 -12.39 1.11 25.64
N GLY A 114 -12.98 1.76 24.62
CA GLY A 114 -12.38 2.89 23.90
C GLY A 114 -11.43 2.53 22.75
N HIS A 115 -11.14 1.24 22.51
CA HIS A 115 -10.30 0.83 21.38
C HIS A 115 -10.99 1.07 20.04
N THR A 116 -10.23 1.56 19.05
CA THR A 116 -10.69 1.83 17.69
C THR A 116 -10.14 0.83 16.68
N PHE A 117 -10.92 0.52 15.66
CA PHE A 117 -10.59 -0.44 14.62
C PHE A 117 -10.97 0.10 13.25
N GLY A 118 -10.10 -0.05 12.26
CA GLY A 118 -10.38 0.35 10.88
C GLY A 118 -10.68 -0.83 9.96
N ARG A 119 -11.74 -0.74 9.15
CA ARG A 119 -11.99 -1.65 8.02
C ARG A 119 -12.33 -0.90 6.75
N TYR A 120 -11.85 -1.43 5.63
CA TYR A 120 -12.12 -0.87 4.29
C TYR A 120 -13.39 -1.44 3.65
N ARG A 121 -13.94 -2.51 4.20
CA ARG A 121 -15.17 -3.16 3.71
C ARG A 121 -16.15 -3.30 4.85
N ARG A 122 -17.45 -3.28 4.51
CA ARG A 122 -18.53 -3.49 5.47
C ARG A 122 -18.28 -4.76 6.29
N PRO A 123 -18.27 -4.68 7.62
CA PRO A 123 -18.24 -5.85 8.51
C PRO A 123 -19.43 -6.75 8.20
N ARG A 124 -19.17 -8.05 7.96
CA ARG A 124 -20.21 -9.05 7.68
C ARG A 124 -20.45 -10.01 8.85
N ALA A 125 -19.66 -9.90 9.90
CA ALA A 125 -19.70 -10.75 11.08
C ALA A 125 -19.62 -9.90 12.34
N THR A 126 -19.98 -10.49 13.47
CA THR A 126 -19.72 -9.90 14.79
C THR A 126 -18.23 -10.00 15.09
N TYR A 127 -17.62 -8.86 15.38
CA TYR A 127 -16.23 -8.77 15.79
C TYR A 127 -16.13 -8.48 17.28
N ILE A 128 -15.12 -9.05 17.92
CA ILE A 128 -14.83 -8.85 19.35
C ILE A 128 -13.50 -8.12 19.53
N CYS A 129 -13.39 -7.31 20.57
CA CYS A 129 -12.18 -6.60 20.92
C CYS A 129 -11.26 -7.49 21.76
N ARG A 130 -10.18 -7.99 21.17
CA ARG A 130 -9.15 -8.80 21.87
C ARG A 130 -8.18 -7.96 22.70
N SER A 131 -8.15 -6.64 22.51
CA SER A 131 -7.38 -5.71 23.33
C SER A 131 -8.02 -5.48 24.69
N CYS A 132 -9.35 -5.61 24.79
CA CYS A 132 -10.03 -5.61 26.08
C CYS A 132 -9.85 -6.97 26.77
N PRO A 133 -9.68 -7.01 28.11
CA PRO A 133 -9.70 -8.26 28.86
C PRO A 133 -11.05 -8.97 28.66
N ALA A 134 -11.02 -10.30 28.70
CA ALA A 134 -12.24 -11.09 28.72
C ALA A 134 -12.92 -10.95 30.08
N HIS A 135 -14.22 -10.67 30.10
CA HIS A 135 -15.03 -10.70 31.30
C HIS A 135 -15.97 -11.91 31.23
N ARG A 136 -15.84 -12.83 32.20
CA ARG A 136 -16.52 -14.14 32.19
C ARG A 136 -16.35 -14.89 30.85
N GLY A 137 -15.12 -14.92 30.35
CA GLY A 137 -14.76 -15.61 29.10
C GLY A 137 -15.24 -14.93 27.81
N LYS A 138 -15.85 -13.73 27.89
CA LYS A 138 -16.35 -13.01 26.72
C LYS A 138 -15.63 -11.68 26.55
N HIS A 139 -15.19 -11.40 25.32
CA HIS A 139 -14.68 -10.10 24.94
C HIS A 139 -15.83 -9.20 24.49
N PRO A 140 -15.71 -7.86 24.66
CA PRO A 140 -16.74 -6.95 24.21
C PRO A 140 -16.85 -6.94 22.67
N VAL A 141 -18.08 -6.80 22.19
CA VAL A 141 -18.38 -6.67 20.76
C VAL A 141 -17.96 -5.29 20.26
N ILE A 142 -17.47 -5.24 19.03
CA ILE A 142 -17.11 -4.01 18.33
C ILE A 142 -18.34 -3.50 17.58
N THR A 143 -18.73 -2.26 17.87
CA THR A 143 -19.77 -1.53 17.15
C THR A 143 -19.16 -0.81 15.97
N TRP A 144 -19.75 -0.95 14.78
CA TRP A 144 -19.20 -0.40 13.55
C TRP A 144 -20.07 0.71 12.99
N THR A 145 -19.44 1.82 12.63
CA THR A 145 -20.05 2.95 11.95
C THR A 145 -19.36 3.15 10.61
N ARG A 146 -20.13 3.47 9.56
CA ARG A 146 -19.56 3.88 8.28
C ARG A 146 -19.00 5.30 8.47
N SER A 147 -17.74 5.51 8.11
CA SER A 147 -17.15 6.85 8.07
C SER A 147 -17.76 7.61 6.90
N ASP A 148 -18.12 8.89 7.08
CA ASP A 148 -18.71 9.73 6.03
C ASP A 148 -17.75 10.02 4.85
N GLY A 149 -16.53 9.51 4.89
CA GLY A 149 -15.56 9.56 3.80
C GLY A 149 -15.54 8.27 2.96
N GLY A 150 -16.40 8.20 1.93
CA GLY A 150 -16.16 7.28 0.81
C GLY A 150 -17.42 6.76 0.11
N ALA A 151 -17.77 7.41 -1.01
CA ALA A 151 -18.50 6.81 -2.13
C ALA A 151 -17.59 5.87 -2.93
#